data_AF-A0A0G1ETN7-F1
#
_entry.id   AF-A0A0G1ETN7-F1
#
_cell.length_a   1.000
_cell.length_b   1.000
_cell.length_c   1.000
_cell.angle_alpha   90.00
_cell.angle_beta   90.00
_cell.angle_gamma   90.00
#
_symmetry.space_group_name_H-M   'P 1'
#
loop_
_entity.id
_entity.type
_entity.pdbx_description
1 polymer ?
#
loop_
_entity_poly.entity_id
_entity_poly.type
_entity_poly.pdbx_seq_one_letter_code
_entity_poly.pdbx_strand_id
1 'polypeptide(L)'
;MPEIFTAKDHHVTVASTSDPDKTSVKSGTPADVTKAKRKKHSMLSAFMVRPDGIRFETQEDKEDVLLLMRQHIITNLGWVTITILLVIAPVIILPLIIQTQVLPGILPLGYIVLLPILWYLGTAGFALTNFLQWYYNVYIVTNERIVDIDWYSLLFKQLSSAQLNKIQDVTYKQGGIWDSFFDFGNVFIQTAGSEENFEFEAVPHPERVVRQIDEIIEGKGEVGP
;
A
#
# COMPACT_ATOMS: atom_id res chain seq x y z
N MET A 1 -8.90 -39.33 -24.62
CA MET A 1 -7.93 -39.72 -25.67
C MET A 1 -7.02 -38.52 -25.91
N PRO A 2 -5.70 -38.61 -25.71
CA PRO A 2 -4.77 -37.52 -26.00
C PRO A 2 -4.27 -37.59 -27.45
N GLU A 3 -4.25 -36.47 -28.16
CA GLU A 3 -3.63 -36.38 -29.49
C GLU A 3 -2.16 -35.94 -29.37
N ILE A 4 -1.32 -36.81 -29.92
CA ILE A 4 0.10 -36.67 -30.16
C ILE A 4 0.26 -36.08 -31.57
N PHE A 5 1.11 -35.05 -31.74
CA PHE A 5 1.70 -34.76 -33.05
C PHE A 5 3.20 -34.51 -32.91
N THR A 6 3.95 -35.38 -33.60
CA THR A 6 5.38 -35.35 -33.88
C THR A 6 5.57 -35.10 -35.37
N ALA A 7 6.49 -34.21 -35.75
CA ALA A 7 7.28 -34.17 -37.00
C ALA A 7 7.93 -32.76 -37.09
N LYS A 8 9.17 -32.54 -37.53
CA LYS A 8 10.19 -33.35 -38.18
C LYS A 8 11.47 -32.51 -38.25
N ASP A 9 12.60 -33.11 -37.91
CA ASP A 9 13.94 -32.52 -38.05
C ASP A 9 14.34 -32.36 -39.53
N HIS A 10 15.02 -31.25 -39.83
CA HIS A 10 15.90 -31.16 -41.00
C HIS A 10 17.30 -30.71 -40.55
N HIS A 11 18.21 -31.68 -40.55
CA HIS A 11 19.66 -31.49 -40.58
C HIS A 11 20.09 -30.88 -41.92
N VAL A 12 20.95 -29.87 -41.88
CA VAL A 12 22.02 -29.67 -42.86
C VAL A 12 23.32 -29.40 -42.09
N THR A 13 24.35 -30.12 -42.50
CA THR A 13 25.61 -30.40 -41.82
C THR A 13 26.76 -29.66 -42.52
N VAL A 14 27.54 -28.93 -41.72
CA VAL A 14 29.01 -28.74 -41.77
C VAL A 14 29.63 -27.83 -42.84
N ALA A 15 30.37 -26.83 -42.34
CA ALA A 15 31.75 -26.57 -42.77
C ALA A 15 32.61 -26.23 -41.54
N SER A 16 33.72 -26.96 -41.40
CA SER A 16 34.71 -26.95 -40.32
C SER A 16 35.93 -26.11 -40.70
N THR A 17 36.48 -25.35 -39.75
CA THR A 17 37.90 -24.92 -39.71
C THR A 17 38.20 -24.59 -38.22
N SER A 18 38.78 -25.50 -37.42
CA SER A 18 40.22 -25.59 -37.01
C SER A 18 40.88 -24.20 -36.82
N ASP A 19 41.49 -23.81 -35.70
CA ASP A 19 42.30 -24.54 -34.71
C ASP A 19 42.56 -23.58 -33.48
N PRO A 20 43.48 -23.80 -32.50
CA PRO A 20 43.13 -23.89 -31.08
C PRO A 20 43.85 -22.86 -30.17
N ASP A 21 43.33 -22.60 -28.95
CA ASP A 21 44.22 -22.35 -27.82
C ASP A 21 43.59 -22.78 -26.49
N LYS A 22 44.48 -23.27 -25.63
CA LYS A 22 44.29 -24.19 -24.52
C LYS A 22 43.97 -23.49 -23.19
N THR A 23 43.17 -24.20 -22.40
CA THR A 23 43.29 -24.37 -20.93
C THR A 23 43.32 -23.15 -20.01
N SER A 24 42.32 -23.03 -19.14
CA SER A 24 42.44 -23.59 -17.80
C SER A 24 41.08 -23.69 -17.10
N VAL A 25 40.77 -24.90 -16.61
CA VAL A 25 39.73 -25.15 -15.61
C VAL A 25 40.29 -24.72 -14.26
N LYS A 26 39.57 -23.87 -13.53
CA LYS A 26 39.61 -23.84 -12.06
C LYS A 26 38.21 -23.65 -11.49
N SER A 27 37.77 -24.71 -10.82
CA SER A 27 36.63 -24.78 -9.90
C SER A 27 36.72 -23.75 -8.77
N GLY A 28 35.58 -23.17 -8.39
CA GLY A 28 35.45 -22.41 -7.14
C GLY A 28 34.07 -21.75 -6.95
N THR A 29 33.21 -22.41 -6.18
CA THR A 29 32.18 -21.85 -5.28
C THR A 29 30.85 -21.32 -5.89
N PRO A 30 29.69 -21.89 -5.49
CA PRO A 30 28.36 -21.42 -5.88
C PRO A 30 27.90 -20.31 -4.92
N ALA A 31 28.01 -19.05 -5.33
CA ALA A 31 27.49 -17.92 -4.53
C ALA A 31 26.84 -16.83 -5.40
N ASP A 32 26.41 -17.18 -6.62
CA ASP A 32 25.92 -16.18 -7.58
C ASP A 32 24.51 -16.52 -8.11
N VAL A 33 23.60 -16.85 -7.19
CA VAL A 33 22.16 -16.95 -7.46
C VAL A 33 21.42 -16.14 -6.40
N THR A 34 21.45 -14.80 -6.49
CA THR A 34 20.42 -13.87 -5.95
C THR A 34 20.86 -12.41 -6.10
N LYS A 35 20.75 -11.88 -7.32
CA LYS A 35 20.60 -10.43 -7.52
C LYS A 35 19.37 -10.18 -8.37
N ALA A 36 18.20 -10.43 -7.79
CA ALA A 36 16.95 -9.91 -8.31
C ALA A 36 17.02 -8.36 -8.32
N LYS A 37 16.67 -7.77 -9.46
CA LYS A 37 16.74 -6.33 -9.76
C LYS A 37 16.14 -5.46 -8.64
N ARG A 38 17.01 -4.72 -7.94
CA ARG A 38 16.68 -3.75 -6.89
C ARG A 38 15.98 -2.52 -7.50
N LYS A 39 14.67 -2.32 -7.28
CA LYS A 39 13.96 -1.10 -7.70
C LYS A 39 14.24 0.03 -6.71
N LYS A 40 14.51 1.24 -7.21
CA LYS A 40 14.55 2.46 -6.38
C LYS A 40 13.11 2.78 -5.95
N HIS A 41 12.80 2.59 -4.68
CA HIS A 41 11.47 2.93 -4.14
C HIS A 41 11.42 4.42 -3.75
N SER A 42 10.30 5.07 -4.07
CA SER A 42 9.99 6.41 -3.57
C SER A 42 9.45 6.26 -2.15
N MET A 43 9.80 7.16 -1.21
CA MET A 43 9.31 7.09 0.18
C MET A 43 7.77 7.21 0.29
N LEU A 44 7.10 7.55 -0.81
CA LEU A 44 5.64 7.66 -0.93
C LEU A 44 5.01 6.50 -1.72
N SER A 45 5.76 5.45 -2.08
CA SER A 45 5.14 4.31 -2.78
C SER A 45 4.22 3.56 -1.83
N ALA A 46 2.94 3.46 -2.19
CA ALA A 46 1.92 2.72 -1.44
C ALA A 46 2.17 1.20 -1.38
N PHE A 47 3.15 0.69 -2.13
CA PHE A 47 3.52 -0.70 -2.18
C PHE A 47 5.05 -0.85 -2.36
N MET A 48 5.72 -1.47 -1.39
CA MET A 48 7.14 -1.75 -1.39
C MET A 48 7.37 -3.23 -1.13
N VAL A 49 8.05 -3.89 -2.06
CA VAL A 49 8.51 -5.27 -1.92
C VAL A 49 9.95 -5.24 -1.44
N ARG A 50 10.22 -5.80 -0.27
CA ARG A 50 11.53 -5.84 0.41
C ARG A 50 12.18 -4.45 0.57
N PRO A 51 11.62 -3.54 1.38
CA PRO A 51 12.26 -2.26 1.66
C PRO A 51 13.56 -2.44 2.44
N ASP A 52 14.71 -2.14 1.83
CA ASP A 52 15.99 -2.11 2.54
C ASP A 52 16.08 -0.88 3.45
N GLY A 53 16.38 -1.07 4.74
CA GLY A 53 16.75 0.00 5.68
C GLY A 53 15.59 0.68 6.42
N ILE A 54 14.38 0.14 6.35
CA ILE A 54 13.27 0.56 7.21
C ILE A 54 13.28 -0.35 8.44
N ARG A 55 13.55 0.23 9.62
CA ARG A 55 13.48 -0.48 10.90
C ARG A 55 12.31 0.01 11.73
N PHE A 56 11.43 -0.88 12.15
CA PHE A 56 10.33 -0.54 13.06
C PHE A 56 10.78 -0.63 14.51
N GLU A 57 10.15 0.14 15.41
CA GLU A 57 10.52 0.20 16.82
C GLU A 57 10.34 -1.15 17.54
N THR A 58 9.37 -1.95 17.09
CA THR A 58 9.05 -3.30 17.59
C THR A 58 9.69 -4.44 16.77
N GLN A 59 10.51 -4.12 15.77
CA GLN A 59 11.11 -5.14 14.88
C GLN A 59 12.15 -5.98 15.63
N GLU A 60 12.07 -7.30 15.48
CA GLU A 60 13.05 -8.22 16.06
C GLU A 60 14.36 -8.24 15.24
N ASP A 61 15.49 -8.53 15.89
CA ASP A 61 16.84 -8.38 15.31
C ASP A 61 17.11 -9.22 14.04
N LYS A 62 16.24 -10.17 13.70
CA LYS A 62 16.31 -11.04 12.51
C LYS A 62 15.04 -11.05 11.66
N GLU A 63 14.11 -10.13 11.92
CA GLU A 63 12.86 -10.03 11.19
C GLU A 63 13.09 -9.22 9.90
N ASP A 64 12.84 -9.81 8.74
CA ASP A 64 12.98 -9.15 7.44
C ASP A 64 11.61 -8.70 6.94
N VAL A 65 11.52 -7.41 6.56
CA VAL A 65 10.29 -6.82 6.02
C VAL A 65 10.13 -7.24 4.57
N LEU A 66 9.12 -8.04 4.27
CA LEU A 66 8.88 -8.57 2.93
C LEU A 66 7.96 -7.65 2.12
N LEU A 67 6.90 -7.13 2.73
CA LEU A 67 6.03 -6.14 2.13
C LEU A 67 5.75 -4.99 3.09
N LEU A 68 5.78 -3.77 2.56
CA LEU A 68 5.26 -2.59 3.23
C LEU A 68 4.22 -1.96 2.30
N MET A 69 3.03 -1.77 2.84
CA MET A 69 1.88 -1.33 2.08
C MET A 69 1.17 -0.18 2.81
N ARG A 70 0.55 0.70 2.03
CA ARG A 70 -0.25 1.82 2.54
C ARG A 70 -1.56 1.91 1.79
N GLN A 71 -2.54 2.54 2.43
CA GLN A 71 -3.82 2.85 1.81
C GLN A 71 -3.61 3.65 0.51
N HIS A 72 -4.39 3.32 -0.52
CA HIS A 72 -4.30 3.98 -1.81
C HIS A 72 -4.73 5.45 -1.72
N ILE A 73 -4.15 6.32 -2.57
CA ILE A 73 -4.44 7.77 -2.55
C ILE A 73 -5.92 8.07 -2.84
N ILE A 74 -6.63 7.15 -3.50
CA ILE A 74 -8.03 7.36 -3.87
C ILE A 74 -8.98 7.40 -2.68
N THR A 75 -8.62 6.77 -1.54
CA THR A 75 -9.42 6.89 -0.32
C THR A 75 -9.49 8.34 0.17
N ASN A 76 -8.48 9.15 -0.20
CA ASN A 76 -8.48 10.56 0.14
C ASN A 76 -9.55 11.37 -0.60
N LEU A 77 -10.07 10.87 -1.72
CA LEU A 77 -10.98 11.63 -2.56
C LEU A 77 -12.26 12.05 -1.81
N GLY A 78 -12.78 11.20 -0.91
CA GLY A 78 -13.98 11.49 -0.13
C GLY A 78 -13.82 12.69 0.80
N TRP A 79 -12.84 12.62 1.72
CA TRP A 79 -12.61 13.72 2.67
C TRP A 79 -12.02 14.97 2.01
N VAL A 80 -11.23 14.82 0.94
CA VAL A 80 -10.73 15.96 0.15
C VAL A 80 -11.88 16.69 -0.54
N THR A 81 -12.86 15.98 -1.10
CA THR A 81 -14.03 16.62 -1.74
C THR A 81 -14.83 17.43 -0.72
N ILE A 82 -15.05 16.88 0.48
CA ILE A 82 -15.74 17.60 1.58
C ILE A 82 -14.91 18.83 2.00
N THR A 83 -13.60 18.68 2.12
CA THR A 83 -12.69 19.78 2.47
C THR A 83 -12.75 20.91 1.44
N ILE A 84 -12.74 20.58 0.14
CA ILE A 84 -12.87 21.57 -0.93
C ILE A 84 -14.20 22.31 -0.84
N LEU A 85 -15.31 21.59 -0.59
CA LEU A 85 -16.63 22.19 -0.41
C LEU A 85 -16.65 23.14 0.80
N LEU A 86 -16.06 22.73 1.93
CA LEU A 86 -15.94 23.56 3.13
C LEU A 86 -15.08 24.80 2.89
N VAL A 87 -14.02 24.73 2.09
CA VAL A 87 -13.19 25.89 1.72
C VAL A 87 -13.97 26.86 0.84
N ILE A 88 -14.76 26.35 -0.10
CA ILE A 88 -15.55 27.18 -1.04
C ILE A 88 -16.78 27.79 -0.36
N ALA A 89 -17.37 27.10 0.62
CA ALA A 89 -18.62 27.51 1.25
C ALA A 89 -18.62 28.96 1.79
N PRO A 90 -17.64 29.43 2.59
CA PRO A 90 -17.61 30.82 3.04
C PRO A 90 -17.49 31.83 1.90
N VAL A 91 -16.77 31.50 0.83
CA VAL A 91 -16.56 32.38 -0.33
C VAL A 91 -17.89 32.64 -1.05
N ILE A 92 -18.80 31.67 -1.09
CA ILE A 92 -20.11 31.80 -1.73
C ILE A 92 -21.16 32.34 -0.74
N ILE A 93 -21.16 31.85 0.50
CA ILE A 93 -22.21 32.13 1.49
C ILE A 93 -22.07 33.55 2.08
N LEU A 94 -20.86 34.01 2.41
CA LEU A 94 -20.66 35.36 2.97
C LEU A 94 -21.19 36.49 2.09
N PRO A 95 -20.84 36.58 0.78
CA PRO A 95 -21.36 37.66 -0.05
C PRO A 95 -22.89 37.58 -0.21
N LEU A 96 -23.46 36.38 -0.27
CA LEU A 96 -24.91 36.19 -0.36
C LEU A 96 -25.62 36.69 0.92
N ILE A 97 -25.09 36.39 2.10
CA ILE A 97 -25.63 36.87 3.38
C ILE A 97 -25.55 38.40 3.46
N ILE A 98 -24.43 39.00 3.04
CA ILE A 98 -24.25 40.45 3.04
C ILE A 98 -25.23 41.12 2.07
N GLN A 99 -25.39 40.57 0.86
CA GLN A 99 -26.28 41.11 -0.17
C GLN A 99 -27.76 41.05 0.23
N THR A 100 -28.18 39.95 0.86
CA THR A 100 -29.58 39.73 1.24
C THR A 100 -29.98 40.44 2.53
N GLN A 101 -29.04 41.12 3.21
CA GLN A 101 -29.24 41.78 4.51
C GLN A 101 -29.91 40.89 5.57
N VAL A 102 -29.75 39.57 5.44
CA VAL A 102 -30.32 38.58 6.37
C VAL A 102 -29.73 38.74 7.77
N LEU A 103 -28.51 39.25 7.86
CA LEU A 103 -27.88 39.59 9.12
C LEU A 103 -28.26 41.03 9.50
N PRO A 104 -29.06 41.25 10.56
CA PRO A 104 -29.34 42.61 11.02
C PRO A 104 -28.00 43.29 11.36
N GLY A 105 -27.86 44.59 11.08
CA GLY A 105 -26.64 45.41 11.21
C GLY A 105 -26.06 45.55 12.63
N ILE A 106 -26.33 44.57 13.50
CA ILE A 106 -25.93 44.41 14.88
C ILE A 106 -24.58 43.69 14.96
N LEU A 107 -24.15 42.94 13.92
CA LEU A 107 -22.85 42.25 13.96
C LEU A 107 -21.69 43.23 13.73
N PRO A 108 -20.78 43.42 14.72
CA PRO A 108 -19.61 44.27 14.52
C PRO A 108 -18.72 43.74 13.40
N LEU A 109 -18.06 44.65 12.67
CA LEU A 109 -17.22 44.32 11.51
C LEU A 109 -16.13 43.28 11.84
N GLY A 110 -15.66 43.25 13.09
CA GLY A 110 -14.70 42.25 13.57
C GLY A 110 -15.19 40.81 13.49
N TYR A 111 -16.49 40.55 13.68
CA TYR A 111 -17.05 39.20 13.60
C TYR A 111 -17.14 38.69 12.17
N ILE A 112 -17.37 39.59 11.21
CA ILE A 112 -17.40 39.26 9.77
C ILE A 112 -16.03 38.74 9.30
N VAL A 113 -14.95 39.19 9.92
CA VAL A 113 -13.59 38.71 9.64
C VAL A 113 -13.23 37.50 10.50
N LEU A 114 -13.61 37.49 11.78
CA LEU A 114 -13.24 36.43 12.72
C LEU A 114 -13.90 35.07 12.38
N LEU A 115 -15.17 35.08 11.96
CA LEU A 115 -15.92 33.86 11.64
C LEU A 115 -15.30 33.05 10.49
N PRO A 116 -14.99 33.63 9.32
CA PRO A 116 -14.31 32.89 8.27
C PRO A 116 -12.92 32.42 8.68
N ILE A 117 -12.16 33.19 9.47
CA ILE A 117 -10.86 32.72 9.99
C ILE A 117 -11.04 31.46 10.84
N LEU A 118 -12.00 31.47 11.78
CA LEU A 118 -12.28 30.31 12.63
C LEU A 118 -12.78 29.11 11.80
N TRP A 119 -13.59 29.36 10.79
CA TRP A 119 -14.06 28.34 9.85
C TRP A 119 -12.91 27.69 9.06
N TYR A 120 -12.01 28.49 8.50
CA TYR A 120 -10.85 27.97 7.77
C TYR A 120 -9.90 27.23 8.71
N LEU A 121 -9.73 27.69 9.95
CA LEU A 121 -8.93 26.98 10.94
C LEU A 121 -9.52 25.60 11.27
N GLY A 122 -10.84 25.52 11.47
CA GLY A 122 -11.54 24.26 11.68
C GLY A 122 -11.45 23.33 10.46
N THR A 123 -11.60 23.88 9.25
CA THR A 123 -11.48 23.14 7.99
C THR A 123 -10.06 22.61 7.78
N ALA A 124 -9.05 23.42 8.08
CA ALA A 124 -7.65 23.02 8.03
C ALA A 124 -7.34 21.93 9.06
N GLY A 125 -7.87 22.05 10.28
CA GLY A 125 -7.76 21.02 11.31
C GLY A 125 -8.37 19.69 10.85
N PHE A 126 -9.58 19.72 10.28
CA PHE A 126 -10.24 18.54 9.72
C PHE A 126 -9.43 17.91 8.58
N ALA A 127 -8.94 18.71 7.64
CA ALA A 127 -8.12 18.22 6.53
C ALA A 127 -6.82 17.57 7.04
N LEU A 128 -6.17 18.21 8.02
CA LEU A 128 -4.94 17.73 8.62
C LEU A 128 -5.14 16.41 9.37
N THR A 129 -6.21 16.27 10.16
CA THR A 129 -6.49 15.02 10.89
C THR A 129 -6.71 13.85 9.95
N ASN A 130 -7.51 14.02 8.90
CA ASN A 130 -7.76 12.98 7.91
C ASN A 130 -6.49 12.62 7.13
N PHE A 131 -5.71 13.64 6.74
CA PHE A 131 -4.43 13.43 6.07
C PHE A 131 -3.45 12.65 6.93
N LEU A 132 -3.33 12.98 8.22
CA LEU A 132 -2.44 12.29 9.15
C LEU A 132 -2.87 10.85 9.36
N GLN A 133 -4.17 10.60 9.57
CA GLN A 133 -4.72 9.25 9.72
C GLN A 133 -4.35 8.39 8.50
N TRP A 134 -4.65 8.86 7.28
CA TRP A 134 -4.28 8.15 6.05
C TRP A 134 -2.76 7.98 5.89
N TYR A 135 -1.96 8.98 6.25
CA TYR A 135 -0.50 8.94 6.06
C TYR A 135 0.21 8.00 7.03
N TYR A 136 -0.29 7.86 8.26
CA TYR A 136 0.33 7.05 9.31
C TYR A 136 -0.22 5.63 9.41
N ASN A 137 -1.34 5.33 8.74
CA ASN A 137 -1.83 3.97 8.58
C ASN A 137 -0.90 3.18 7.64
N VAL A 138 -0.25 2.15 8.17
CA VAL A 138 0.75 1.35 7.43
C VAL A 138 0.58 -0.12 7.76
N TYR A 139 0.53 -0.94 6.72
CA TYR A 139 0.47 -2.39 6.79
C TYR A 139 1.84 -2.98 6.47
N ILE A 140 2.32 -3.91 7.31
CA ILE A 140 3.65 -4.49 7.20
C ILE A 140 3.52 -6.01 7.26
N VAL A 141 4.11 -6.69 6.28
CA VAL A 141 4.23 -8.15 6.26
C VAL A 141 5.70 -8.52 6.35
N THR A 142 6.05 -9.29 7.39
CA THR A 142 7.40 -9.80 7.60
C THR A 142 7.46 -11.31 7.36
N ASN A 143 8.63 -11.90 7.52
CA ASN A 143 8.83 -13.35 7.46
C ASN A 143 8.26 -14.11 8.66
N GLU A 144 7.91 -13.43 9.75
CA GLU A 144 7.46 -14.06 11.00
C GLU A 144 6.02 -13.71 11.36
N ARG A 145 5.61 -12.46 11.11
CA ARG A 145 4.29 -11.93 11.47
C ARG A 145 3.80 -10.87 10.49
N ILE A 146 2.52 -10.59 10.58
CA ILE A 146 1.88 -9.42 9.98
C ILE A 146 1.69 -8.39 11.08
N VAL A 147 1.99 -7.13 10.78
CA VAL A 147 1.83 -5.99 11.68
C VAL A 147 0.96 -4.94 11.01
N ASP A 148 -0.04 -4.50 11.74
CA ASP A 148 -0.95 -3.43 11.38
C ASP A 148 -0.78 -2.26 12.34
N ILE A 149 -0.64 -1.06 11.77
CA ILE A 149 -0.38 0.17 12.51
C ILE A 149 -1.48 1.16 12.16
N ASP A 150 -2.48 1.25 13.04
CA ASP A 150 -3.64 2.13 12.88
C ASP A 150 -3.57 3.34 13.80
N TRP A 151 -3.87 4.51 13.24
CA TRP A 151 -3.99 5.76 13.98
C TRP A 151 -5.43 6.26 13.96
N TYR A 152 -6.19 5.98 15.02
CA TYR A 152 -7.57 6.48 15.16
C TYR A 152 -7.63 7.98 15.46
N SER A 153 -6.58 8.53 16.08
CA SER A 153 -6.46 9.96 16.40
C SER A 153 -4.98 10.33 16.57
N LEU A 154 -4.68 11.62 16.62
CA LEU A 154 -3.31 12.13 16.85
C LEU A 154 -2.65 11.57 18.12
N LEU A 155 -3.45 11.14 19.10
CA LEU A 155 -2.99 10.65 20.40
C LEU A 155 -3.19 9.15 20.60
N PHE A 156 -3.94 8.48 19.72
CA PHE A 156 -4.30 7.08 19.91
C PHE A 156 -3.83 6.26 18.71
N LYS A 157 -2.81 5.44 18.96
CA LYS A 157 -2.23 4.49 18.03
C LYS A 157 -2.55 3.08 18.52
N GLN A 158 -3.02 2.23 17.63
CA GLN A 158 -3.16 0.79 17.85
C GLN A 158 -2.07 0.08 17.04
N LEU A 159 -1.40 -0.87 17.68
CA LEU A 159 -0.43 -1.74 17.03
C LEU A 159 -0.95 -3.17 17.19
N SER A 160 -1.45 -3.75 16.12
CA SER A 160 -1.92 -5.12 16.12
C SER A 160 -0.92 -5.98 15.35
N SER A 161 -0.62 -7.17 15.85
CA SER A 161 0.32 -8.07 15.18
C SER A 161 -0.12 -9.52 15.34
N ALA A 162 -0.04 -10.30 14.28
CA ALA A 162 -0.34 -11.73 14.30
C ALA A 162 0.77 -12.51 13.61
N GLN A 163 1.15 -13.64 14.22
CA GLN A 163 2.15 -14.53 13.64
C GLN A 163 1.62 -15.17 12.36
N LEU A 164 2.50 -15.36 11.37
CA LEU A 164 2.13 -15.96 10.09
C LEU A 164 1.53 -17.37 10.26
N ASN A 165 2.00 -18.12 11.26
CA ASN A 165 1.50 -19.45 11.60
C ASN A 165 0.07 -19.48 12.16
N LYS A 166 -0.48 -18.32 12.56
CA LYS A 166 -1.86 -18.17 13.04
C LYS A 166 -2.82 -17.76 11.94
N ILE A 167 -2.32 -17.33 10.79
CA ILE A 167 -3.17 -16.95 9.67
C ILE A 167 -3.84 -18.21 9.11
N GLN A 168 -5.15 -18.18 8.98
CA GLN A 168 -5.94 -19.29 8.43
C GLN A 168 -6.27 -19.09 6.96
N ASP A 169 -6.73 -17.88 6.63
CA ASP A 169 -7.20 -17.54 5.29
C ASP A 169 -6.97 -16.06 5.01
N VAL A 170 -6.67 -15.77 3.75
CA VAL A 170 -6.50 -14.40 3.24
C VAL A 170 -7.41 -14.24 2.03
N THR A 171 -8.38 -13.35 2.14
CA THR A 171 -9.36 -13.09 1.08
C THR A 171 -9.33 -11.63 0.71
N TYR A 172 -9.46 -11.28 -0.57
CA TYR A 172 -9.66 -9.90 -1.00
C TYR A 172 -11.10 -9.63 -1.45
N LYS A 173 -11.53 -8.37 -1.31
CA LYS A 173 -12.77 -7.87 -1.90
C LYS A 173 -12.50 -6.59 -2.66
N GLN A 174 -12.99 -6.54 -3.89
CA GLN A 174 -12.95 -5.36 -4.76
C GLN A 174 -14.39 -4.92 -5.04
N GLY A 175 -14.75 -3.72 -4.60
CA GLY A 175 -16.13 -3.24 -4.53
C GLY A 175 -16.47 -2.24 -5.64
N GLY A 176 -16.97 -2.72 -6.77
CA GLY A 176 -17.61 -1.86 -7.77
C GLY A 176 -16.68 -1.35 -8.88
N ILE A 177 -17.20 -0.39 -9.66
CA ILE A 177 -16.60 0.05 -10.94
C ILE A 177 -15.28 0.80 -10.69
N TRP A 178 -15.24 1.66 -9.68
CA TRP A 178 -14.06 2.47 -9.37
C TRP A 178 -12.91 1.63 -8.82
N ASP A 179 -13.20 0.70 -7.92
CA ASP A 179 -12.24 -0.24 -7.35
C ASP A 179 -11.57 -1.08 -8.45
N SER A 180 -12.36 -1.58 -9.41
CA SER A 180 -11.87 -2.35 -10.55
C SER A 180 -11.07 -1.50 -11.55
N PHE A 181 -11.47 -0.24 -11.75
CA PHE A 181 -10.81 0.66 -12.71
C PHE A 181 -9.44 1.14 -12.22
N PHE A 182 -9.34 1.43 -10.92
CA PHE A 182 -8.10 1.89 -10.29
C PHE A 182 -7.29 0.77 -9.64
N ASP A 183 -7.78 -0.48 -9.74
CA ASP A 183 -7.15 -1.70 -9.22
C ASP A 183 -6.74 -1.60 -7.73
N PHE A 184 -7.68 -1.16 -6.90
CA PHE A 184 -7.54 -1.15 -5.44
C PHE A 184 -8.69 -1.93 -4.78
N GLY A 185 -8.49 -2.46 -3.59
CA GLY A 185 -9.52 -3.16 -2.83
C GLY A 185 -9.09 -3.49 -1.41
N ASN A 186 -9.95 -4.14 -0.64
CA ASN A 186 -9.67 -4.50 0.74
C ASN A 186 -9.16 -5.95 0.82
N VAL A 187 -8.20 -6.20 1.70
CA VAL A 187 -7.70 -7.55 2.01
C VAL A 187 -8.07 -7.89 3.45
N PHE A 188 -8.73 -9.02 3.64
CA PHE A 188 -9.16 -9.55 4.92
C PHE A 188 -8.28 -10.73 5.29
N ILE A 189 -7.64 -10.65 6.46
CA ILE A 189 -6.78 -11.71 6.99
C ILE A 189 -7.45 -12.27 8.23
N GLN A 190 -7.78 -13.56 8.18
CA GLN A 190 -8.42 -14.25 9.30
C GLN A 190 -7.37 -15.03 10.10
N THR A 191 -7.39 -14.83 11.41
CA THR A 191 -6.48 -15.51 12.33
C THR A 191 -7.18 -16.61 13.11
N ALA A 192 -6.41 -17.64 13.47
CA ALA A 192 -6.89 -18.78 14.23
C ALA A 192 -7.18 -18.40 15.68
N GLY A 193 -8.34 -18.82 16.19
CA GLY A 193 -8.68 -18.71 17.60
C GLY A 193 -9.33 -17.38 17.97
N SER A 194 -8.88 -16.77 19.07
CA SER A 194 -9.42 -15.50 19.60
C SER A 194 -8.54 -14.29 19.28
N GLU A 195 -7.59 -14.42 18.36
CA GLU A 195 -6.78 -13.29 17.90
C GLU A 195 -7.62 -12.35 17.00
N GLU A 196 -7.19 -11.09 16.94
CA GLU A 196 -7.88 -10.04 16.19
C GLU A 196 -7.76 -10.29 14.68
N ASN A 197 -8.87 -10.18 13.94
CA ASN A 197 -8.81 -10.24 12.48
C ASN A 197 -8.27 -8.92 11.93
N PHE A 198 -7.53 -8.99 10.83
CA PHE A 198 -6.94 -7.80 10.20
C PHE A 198 -7.69 -7.45 8.92
N GLU A 199 -7.85 -6.16 8.68
CA GLU A 199 -8.40 -5.62 7.44
C GLU A 199 -7.42 -4.58 6.87
N PHE A 200 -6.84 -4.89 5.72
CA PHE A 200 -6.07 -3.92 4.97
C PHE A 200 -7.00 -3.20 4.01
N GLU A 201 -7.30 -1.94 4.35
CA GLU A 201 -8.24 -1.13 3.58
C GLU A 201 -7.56 -0.52 2.34
N ALA A 202 -8.26 -0.58 1.21
CA ALA A 202 -7.91 0.10 -0.05
C ALA A 202 -6.45 -0.07 -0.47
N VAL A 203 -5.99 -1.31 -0.46
CA VAL A 203 -4.66 -1.72 -0.90
C VAL A 203 -4.55 -1.70 -2.43
N PRO A 204 -3.43 -1.21 -3.00
CA PRO A 204 -3.18 -1.34 -4.44
C PRO A 204 -2.94 -2.80 -4.85
N HIS A 205 -3.56 -3.24 -5.94
CA HIS A 205 -3.44 -4.60 -6.48
C HIS A 205 -3.72 -5.70 -5.43
N PRO A 206 -4.95 -5.76 -4.86
CA PRO A 206 -5.26 -6.66 -3.75
C PRO A 206 -5.05 -8.14 -4.10
N GLU A 207 -5.33 -8.56 -5.34
CA GLU A 207 -5.09 -9.94 -5.80
C GLU A 207 -3.61 -10.33 -5.69
N ARG A 208 -2.69 -9.42 -6.07
CA ARG A 208 -1.25 -9.69 -6.00
C ARG A 208 -0.76 -9.80 -4.57
N VAL A 209 -1.33 -8.99 -3.70
CA VAL A 209 -1.02 -9.00 -2.27
C VAL A 209 -1.41 -10.32 -1.64
N VAL A 210 -2.65 -10.77 -1.87
CA VAL A 210 -3.13 -12.06 -1.35
C VAL A 210 -2.21 -13.18 -1.81
N ARG A 211 -1.91 -13.25 -3.11
CA ARG A 211 -1.00 -14.26 -3.67
C ARG A 211 0.38 -14.23 -3.01
N GLN A 212 0.93 -13.04 -2.76
CA GLN A 212 2.23 -12.91 -2.10
C GLN A 212 2.19 -13.33 -0.63
N ILE A 213 1.11 -13.01 0.09
CA ILE A 213 0.94 -13.44 1.48
C ILE A 213 0.80 -14.97 1.54
N ASP A 214 0.01 -15.57 0.65
CA ASP A 214 -0.15 -17.03 0.55
C ASP A 214 1.19 -17.73 0.24
N GLU A 215 1.97 -17.20 -0.70
CA GLU A 215 3.31 -17.71 -1.03
C GLU A 215 4.25 -17.71 0.19
N ILE A 216 4.18 -16.66 1.02
CA ILE A 216 4.99 -16.55 2.25
C ILE A 216 4.50 -17.57 3.29
N ILE A 217 3.18 -17.74 3.47
CA ILE A 217 2.59 -18.71 4.41
C ILE A 217 2.93 -20.15 4.02
N GLU A 218 2.90 -20.47 2.72
CA GLU A 218 3.26 -21.80 2.19
C GLU A 218 4.78 -22.12 2.33
N GLY A 219 5.59 -21.18 2.80
CA GLY A 219 7.03 -21.36 2.96
C GLY A 219 7.83 -21.30 1.66
N LYS A 220 7.22 -20.83 0.57
CA LYS A 220 7.92 -20.49 -0.68
C LYS A 220 8.41 -19.05 -0.57
N GLY A 221 9.52 -18.84 0.14
CA GLY A 221 10.17 -17.52 0.30
C GLY A 221 10.68 -16.85 -1.00
N GLU A 222 10.19 -17.27 -2.17
CA GLU A 222 10.50 -16.69 -3.48
C GLU A 222 9.31 -15.82 -3.92
N VAL A 223 9.35 -14.54 -3.53
CA VAL A 223 8.47 -13.53 -4.12
C VAL A 223 8.82 -13.42 -5.61
N GLY A 224 7.95 -13.98 -6.45
CA GLY A 224 8.08 -13.92 -7.90
C GLY A 224 7.95 -12.47 -8.41
N PRO A 225 8.71 -12.09 -9.46
CA PRO A 225 8.77 -10.71 -9.98
C PRO A 225 7.46 -10.18 -10.57
#